data_AF-A0A6P4EKU8-F1
#
_entry.id   AF-A0A6P4EKU8-F1
#
_cell.length_a   1.000
_cell.length_b   1.000
_cell.length_c   1.000
_cell.angle_alpha   90.00
_cell.angle_beta   90.00
_cell.angle_gamma   90.00
#
_symmetry.space_group_name_H-M   'P 1'
#
loop_
_entity.id
_entity.type
_entity.pdbx_description
1 polymer ?
#
loop_
_entity_poly.entity_id
_entity_poly.type
_entity_poly.pdbx_seq_one_letter_code
_entity_poly.pdbx_strand_id
1 'polypeptide(L)'
;LKPPPKDGVTKSNPSKRHRERLNAELDLLASLLPFEQNILSKLDRLSILRLSVSYLRTKSYFQVVMHKEKEENGVLPHIHAHDGYRTRELGAFEHGLLDGDMFLQALNGFLMILTCEGEVFFATHSIESYLGFHQ
;
A
#
# COMPACT_ATOMS: atom_id res chain seq x y z
N LEU A 1 2.65 5.53 -63.36
CA LEU A 1 3.34 5.26 -62.06
C LEU A 1 2.56 5.96 -60.96
N LYS A 2 1.78 5.21 -60.17
CA LYS A 2 0.96 5.75 -59.06
C LYS A 2 1.83 5.75 -57.79
N PRO A 3 1.98 6.87 -57.07
CA PRO A 3 2.80 6.90 -55.87
C PRO A 3 2.18 6.05 -54.76
N PRO A 4 3.00 5.44 -53.86
CA PRO A 4 2.51 4.63 -52.76
C PRO A 4 1.75 5.49 -51.74
N PRO A 5 0.70 4.96 -51.10
CA PRO A 5 -0.03 5.69 -50.07
C PRO A 5 0.88 5.91 -48.86
N LYS A 6 0.96 7.17 -48.42
CA LYS A 6 1.71 7.57 -47.22
C LYS A 6 1.17 6.83 -46.00
N ASP A 7 2.07 6.23 -45.24
CA ASP A 7 1.81 5.63 -43.94
C ASP A 7 0.90 6.53 -43.10
N GLY A 8 -0.31 6.06 -42.90
CA GLY A 8 -1.29 6.73 -42.07
C GLY A 8 -0.78 6.73 -40.64
N VAL A 9 -0.19 7.83 -40.21
CA VAL A 9 -0.06 8.17 -38.79
C VAL A 9 -1.48 8.32 -38.26
N THR A 10 -2.08 7.19 -37.86
CA THR A 10 -3.37 7.16 -37.20
C THR A 10 -3.17 7.85 -35.86
N LYS A 11 -3.46 9.15 -35.82
CA LYS A 11 -3.59 9.90 -34.58
C LYS A 11 -4.52 9.12 -33.68
N SER A 12 -3.96 8.50 -32.63
CA SER A 12 -4.73 7.74 -31.64
C SER A 12 -5.90 8.59 -31.16
N ASN A 13 -7.10 8.03 -31.17
CA ASN A 13 -8.32 8.72 -30.71
C ASN A 13 -8.08 9.26 -29.28
N PRO A 14 -8.40 10.53 -28.99
CA PRO A 14 -8.24 11.10 -27.65
C PRO A 14 -8.79 10.24 -26.50
N SER A 15 -9.93 9.59 -26.70
CA SER A 15 -10.53 8.66 -25.73
C SER A 15 -9.66 7.41 -25.50
N LYS A 16 -9.08 6.84 -26.57
CA LYS A 16 -8.15 5.70 -26.49
C LYS A 16 -6.92 6.09 -25.69
N ARG A 17 -6.30 7.23 -26.01
CA ARG A 17 -5.12 7.74 -25.31
C ARG A 17 -5.39 8.03 -23.83
N HIS A 18 -6.56 8.55 -23.49
CA HIS A 18 -6.95 8.77 -22.11
C HIS A 18 -7.07 7.44 -21.35
N ARG A 19 -7.74 6.44 -21.94
CA ARG A 19 -7.86 5.10 -21.34
C ARG A 19 -6.52 4.40 -21.18
N GLU A 20 -5.61 4.52 -22.15
CA GLU A 20 -4.25 3.97 -22.07
C GLU A 20 -3.46 4.57 -20.90
N ARG A 21 -3.56 5.90 -20.71
CA ARG A 21 -2.93 6.57 -19.56
C ARG A 21 -3.50 6.07 -18.23
N LEU A 22 -4.83 5.98 -18.11
CA LEU A 22 -5.46 5.47 -16.88
C LEU A 22 -5.05 4.02 -16.58
N ASN A 23 -4.95 3.16 -17.60
CA ASN A 23 -4.49 1.79 -17.41
C ASN A 23 -3.02 1.76 -16.95
N ALA A 24 -2.15 2.56 -17.56
CA ALA A 24 -0.74 2.63 -17.15
C ALA A 24 -0.58 3.07 -15.69
N GLU A 25 -1.38 4.05 -15.23
CA GLU A 25 -1.39 4.46 -13.83
C GLU A 25 -1.96 3.37 -12.90
N LEU A 26 -2.97 2.63 -13.33
CA LEU A 26 -3.50 1.49 -12.57
C LEU A 26 -2.48 0.35 -12.46
N ASP A 27 -1.74 0.06 -13.52
CA ASP A 27 -0.69 -0.96 -13.52
C ASP A 27 0.47 -0.54 -12.61
N LEU A 28 0.86 0.74 -12.64
CA LEU A 28 1.82 1.31 -11.70
C LEU A 28 1.31 1.18 -10.26
N LEU A 29 0.06 1.55 -10.00
CA LEU A 29 -0.54 1.44 -8.67
C LEU A 29 -0.54 0.00 -8.15
N ALA A 30 -0.88 -0.97 -9.01
CA ALA A 30 -0.80 -2.38 -8.67
C ALA A 30 0.62 -2.80 -8.28
N SER A 31 1.64 -2.35 -9.03
CA SER A 31 3.04 -2.67 -8.74
C SER A 31 3.58 -2.09 -7.44
N LEU A 32 2.91 -1.10 -6.86
CA LEU A 32 3.27 -0.47 -5.59
C LEU A 32 2.60 -1.13 -4.38
N LEU A 33 1.63 -2.03 -4.59
CA LEU A 33 0.98 -2.73 -3.48
C LEU A 33 1.95 -3.73 -2.84
N PRO A 34 1.84 -3.97 -1.51
CA PRO A 34 2.73 -4.87 -0.77
C PRO A 34 2.34 -6.36 -0.96
N PHE A 35 2.28 -6.81 -2.21
CA PHE A 35 2.01 -8.21 -2.56
C PHE A 35 2.99 -8.72 -3.61
N GLU A 36 3.16 -10.04 -3.63
CA GLU A 36 3.97 -10.72 -4.63
C GLU A 36 3.34 -10.68 -6.03
N GLN A 37 4.18 -10.76 -7.07
CA GLN A 37 3.75 -10.62 -8.47
C GLN A 37 2.72 -11.67 -8.92
N ASN A 38 2.77 -12.88 -8.34
CA ASN A 38 1.80 -13.95 -8.58
C ASN A 38 0.38 -13.62 -8.08
N ILE A 39 0.26 -12.74 -7.08
CA ILE A 39 -1.03 -12.24 -6.58
C ILE A 39 -1.44 -11.04 -7.43
N LEU A 40 -0.54 -10.07 -7.63
CA LEU A 40 -0.81 -8.84 -8.37
C LEU A 40 -1.32 -9.10 -9.78
N SER A 41 -0.76 -10.09 -10.48
CA SER A 41 -1.17 -10.48 -11.83
C SER A 41 -2.59 -11.04 -11.95
N LYS A 42 -3.21 -11.43 -10.83
CA LYS A 42 -4.58 -11.97 -10.78
C LYS A 42 -5.62 -10.94 -10.36
N LEU A 43 -5.20 -9.75 -9.91
CA LEU A 43 -6.10 -8.72 -9.42
C LEU A 43 -6.86 -8.06 -10.57
N ASP A 44 -8.15 -7.84 -10.35
CA ASP A 44 -8.94 -6.98 -11.22
C ASP A 44 -8.79 -5.50 -10.81
N ARG A 45 -9.28 -4.60 -11.68
CA ARG A 45 -9.12 -3.15 -11.48
C ARG A 45 -9.79 -2.64 -10.21
N LEU A 46 -10.93 -3.23 -9.84
CA LEU A 46 -11.65 -2.83 -8.63
C LEU A 46 -10.90 -3.30 -7.38
N SER A 47 -10.35 -4.51 -7.39
CA SER A 47 -9.53 -5.02 -6.28
C SER A 47 -8.25 -4.20 -6.10
N ILE A 48 -7.57 -3.81 -7.18
CA ILE A 48 -6.41 -2.90 -7.11
C ILE A 48 -6.81 -1.62 -6.37
N LEU A 49 -7.89 -0.95 -6.80
CA LEU A 49 -8.36 0.28 -6.17
C LEU A 49 -8.77 0.08 -4.71
N ARG A 50 -9.49 -1.00 -4.41
CA ARG A 50 -9.92 -1.33 -3.04
C ARG A 50 -8.72 -1.57 -2.13
N LEU A 51 -7.77 -2.39 -2.55
CA LEU A 51 -6.55 -2.67 -1.79
C LEU A 51 -5.71 -1.42 -1.58
N SER A 52 -5.56 -0.57 -2.60
CA SER A 52 -4.84 0.71 -2.45
C SER A 52 -5.49 1.62 -1.42
N VAL A 53 -6.83 1.77 -1.46
CA VAL A 53 -7.56 2.58 -0.48
C VAL A 53 -7.47 1.96 0.92
N SER A 54 -7.65 0.65 1.06
CA SER A 54 -7.54 -0.06 2.33
C SER A 54 -6.14 0.04 2.93
N TYR A 55 -5.09 -0.08 2.10
CA TYR A 55 -3.71 0.06 2.52
C TYR A 55 -3.43 1.48 3.03
N LEU A 56 -3.83 2.51 2.28
CA LEU A 56 -3.65 3.91 2.69
C LEU A 56 -4.43 4.22 3.97
N ARG A 57 -5.64 3.69 4.11
CA ARG A 57 -6.45 3.84 5.33
C ARG A 57 -5.77 3.20 6.53
N THR A 58 -5.30 1.97 6.38
CA THR A 58 -4.57 1.23 7.42
C THR A 58 -3.30 1.97 7.83
N LYS A 59 -2.48 2.38 6.85
CA LYS A 59 -1.26 3.15 7.06
C LYS A 59 -1.54 4.47 7.78
N SER A 60 -2.53 5.24 7.33
CA SER A 60 -2.89 6.52 7.94
C SER A 60 -3.42 6.34 9.37
N TYR A 61 -4.23 5.31 9.61
CA TYR A 61 -4.77 5.01 10.93
C TYR A 61 -3.65 4.71 11.93
N PHE A 62 -2.77 3.76 11.62
CA PHE A 62 -1.66 3.42 12.51
C PHE A 62 -0.64 4.55 12.64
N GLN A 63 -0.41 5.34 11.59
CA GLN A 63 0.43 6.53 11.71
C GLN A 63 -0.13 7.49 12.77
N VAL A 64 -1.41 7.85 12.72
CA VAL A 64 -2.02 8.76 13.71
C VAL A 64 -1.99 8.17 15.12
N VAL A 65 -2.31 6.88 15.27
CA VAL A 65 -2.30 6.20 16.58
C VAL A 65 -0.89 6.23 17.20
N MET A 66 0.13 5.84 16.43
CA MET A 66 1.51 5.76 16.91
C MET A 66 2.13 7.13 17.18
N HIS A 67 1.72 8.17 16.44
CA HIS A 67 2.13 9.55 16.71
C HIS A 67 1.46 10.13 17.96
N LYS A 68 0.19 9.78 18.22
CA LYS A 68 -0.56 10.24 19.41
C LYS A 68 0.02 9.66 20.70
N GLU A 69 0.41 8.39 20.71
CA GLU A 69 1.10 7.76 21.86
C GLU A 69 2.41 8.46 22.21
N LYS A 70 3.09 9.04 21.22
CA LYS A 70 4.35 9.77 21.40
C LYS A 70 4.16 11.16 22.04
N GLU A 71 3.01 11.80 21.79
CA GLU A 71 2.64 13.07 22.43
C GLU A 71 2.09 12.86 23.85
N GLU A 72 1.33 11.79 24.09
CA GLU A 72 0.73 11.48 25.40
C GLU A 72 1.77 10.95 26.42
N ASN A 73 2.84 10.29 25.95
CA ASN A 73 3.94 9.81 26.80
C ASN A 73 5.02 10.86 27.13
N GLY A 74 4.75 12.16 26.91
CA GLY A 74 5.42 13.24 27.63
C GLY A 74 6.93 13.42 27.44
N VAL A 75 7.40 13.68 26.21
CA VAL A 75 8.70 14.35 26.02
C VAL A 75 8.43 15.80 25.62
N LEU A 76 8.54 16.71 26.59
CA LEU A 76 8.26 18.14 26.42
C LEU A 76 9.15 18.82 25.35
N PRO A 77 8.65 19.89 24.68
CA PRO A 77 9.37 20.59 23.62
C PRO A 77 10.13 21.81 24.17
N HIS A 78 11.47 21.81 24.09
CA HIS A 78 12.28 23.01 24.35
C HIS A 78 12.93 23.53 23.06
N ILE A 79 12.20 24.43 22.39
CA ILE A 79 12.61 25.77 21.92
C ILE A 79 13.98 25.95 21.22
N HIS A 80 13.87 26.39 19.96
CA HIS A 80 14.78 27.19 19.10
C HIS A 80 15.87 26.56 18.23
N ALA A 81 15.71 26.89 16.93
CA ALA A 81 16.70 27.27 15.93
C ALA A 81 17.42 26.18 15.12
N HIS A 82 16.95 26.09 13.87
CA HIS A 82 17.73 26.05 12.64
C HIS A 82 18.63 24.84 12.37
N ASP A 83 18.51 24.39 11.12
CA ASP A 83 19.42 23.55 10.36
C ASP A 83 19.15 22.05 10.34
N GLY A 84 19.27 21.51 9.12
CA GLY A 84 19.05 20.11 8.78
C GLY A 84 19.97 19.17 9.57
N TYR A 85 19.70 17.87 9.48
CA TYR A 85 20.42 16.76 10.14
C TYR A 85 19.83 16.18 11.44
N ARG A 86 18.52 16.31 11.71
CA ARG A 86 17.82 15.41 12.66
C ARG A 86 17.30 14.11 12.02
N THR A 87 17.87 13.72 10.89
CA THR A 87 17.66 12.40 10.24
C THR A 87 18.36 11.24 10.97
N ARG A 88 19.01 11.50 12.11
CA ARG A 88 19.93 10.53 12.75
C ARG A 88 19.45 9.95 14.09
N GLU A 89 18.24 10.30 14.54
CA GLU A 89 17.60 9.59 15.68
C GLU A 89 16.29 8.88 15.29
N LEU A 90 16.01 8.80 13.99
CA LEU A 90 14.96 7.95 13.42
C LEU A 90 15.47 6.51 13.14
N GLY A 91 16.78 6.28 13.23
CA GLY A 91 17.43 5.01 12.88
C GLY A 91 17.60 4.02 14.04
N ALA A 92 17.18 4.36 15.26
CA ALA A 92 17.26 3.43 16.42
C ALA A 92 15.95 2.65 16.66
N PHE A 93 14.86 3.03 15.98
CA PHE A 93 13.60 2.26 15.93
C PHE A 93 13.39 1.58 14.56
N GLU A 94 14.28 1.83 13.61
CA GLU A 94 14.50 0.90 12.52
C GLU A 94 15.30 -0.30 13.08
N HIS A 95 14.92 -1.53 12.75
CA HIS A 95 15.79 -2.72 12.84
C HIS A 95 16.00 -3.40 14.21
N GLY A 96 14.95 -3.50 15.03
CA GLY A 96 14.67 -4.79 15.68
C GLY A 96 13.32 -5.23 15.17
N LEU A 97 13.18 -5.98 14.07
CA LEU A 97 13.16 -7.45 14.13
C LEU A 97 12.32 -8.03 15.29
N LEU A 98 11.31 -7.29 15.78
CA LEU A 98 10.05 -7.91 16.20
C LEU A 98 9.47 -8.47 14.91
N ASP A 99 10.00 -9.64 14.55
CA ASP A 99 9.65 -10.37 13.36
C ASP A 99 8.14 -10.59 13.42
N GLY A 100 7.41 -9.76 12.68
CA GLY A 100 5.96 -9.83 12.60
C GLY A 100 5.54 -11.23 12.17
N ASP A 101 6.37 -11.90 11.36
CA ASP A 101 6.15 -13.26 10.94
C ASP A 101 6.39 -14.24 12.10
N MET A 102 7.44 -14.09 12.91
CA MET A 102 7.60 -14.87 14.15
C MET A 102 6.44 -14.64 15.12
N PHE A 103 5.95 -13.42 15.27
CA PHE A 103 4.78 -13.13 16.11
C PHE A 103 3.54 -13.86 15.59
N LEU A 104 3.30 -13.81 14.28
CA LEU A 104 2.17 -14.49 13.65
C LEU A 104 2.32 -16.02 13.70
N GLN A 105 3.54 -16.54 13.60
CA GLN A 105 3.85 -17.96 13.81
C GLN A 105 3.58 -18.38 15.26
N ALA A 106 3.98 -17.57 16.24
CA ALA A 106 3.75 -17.83 17.66
C ALA A 106 2.26 -17.72 18.05
N LEU A 107 1.48 -16.89 17.35
CA LEU A 107 0.05 -16.69 17.60
C LEU A 107 -0.78 -17.97 17.38
N ASN A 108 -0.29 -18.93 16.60
CA ASN A 108 -1.03 -20.13 16.17
C ASN A 108 -2.45 -19.78 15.66
N GLY A 109 -2.53 -18.73 14.86
CA GLY A 109 -3.78 -18.21 14.31
C GLY A 109 -3.56 -17.06 13.33
N PHE A 110 -4.59 -16.23 13.18
CA PHE A 110 -4.54 -15.03 12.35
C PHE A 110 -5.17 -13.85 13.11
N LEU A 111 -4.77 -12.64 12.74
CA LEU A 111 -5.37 -11.41 13.21
C LEU A 111 -6.32 -10.88 12.13
N MET A 112 -7.50 -10.42 12.57
CA MET A 112 -8.45 -9.72 11.72
C MET A 112 -9.02 -8.52 12.48
N ILE A 113 -9.07 -7.37 11.80
CA ILE A 113 -9.64 -6.14 12.30
C ILE A 113 -10.93 -5.90 11.51
N LEU A 114 -12.04 -5.73 12.23
CA LEU A 114 -13.36 -5.48 11.65
C LEU A 114 -13.83 -4.07 12.05
N THR A 115 -14.61 -3.44 11.17
CA THR A 115 -15.38 -2.25 11.54
C THR A 115 -16.64 -2.63 12.33
N CYS A 116 -17.33 -1.64 12.91
CA CYS A 116 -18.59 -1.85 13.62
C CYS A 116 -19.70 -2.41 12.71
N GLU A 117 -19.58 -2.19 11.41
CA GLU A 117 -20.48 -2.65 10.36
C GLU A 117 -20.15 -4.09 9.90
N GLY A 118 -19.09 -4.69 10.44
CA GLY A 118 -18.63 -6.03 10.08
C GLY A 118 -17.77 -6.08 8.81
N GLU A 119 -17.31 -4.94 8.29
CA GLU A 119 -16.40 -4.91 7.16
C GLU A 119 -14.98 -5.28 7.58
N VAL A 120 -14.28 -6.07 6.77
CA VAL A 120 -12.87 -6.40 7.02
C VAL A 120 -12.01 -5.17 6.75
N PHE A 121 -11.39 -4.65 7.80
CA PHE A 121 -10.46 -3.54 7.73
C PHE A 121 -9.03 -4.00 7.42
N PHE A 122 -8.59 -5.09 8.06
CA PHE A 122 -7.28 -5.69 7.87
C PHE A 122 -7.32 -7.17 8.28
N ALA A 123 -6.58 -8.02 7.60
CA ALA A 123 -6.33 -9.40 7.99
C ALA A 123 -4.86 -9.74 7.75
N THR A 124 -4.28 -10.66 8.51
CA THR A 124 -2.90 -11.13 8.31
C THR A 124 -2.84 -12.24 7.27
N HIS A 125 -1.72 -12.35 6.55
CA HIS A 125 -1.51 -13.37 5.51
C HIS A 125 -1.71 -14.81 6.02
N SER A 126 -1.51 -15.05 7.32
CA SER A 126 -1.73 -16.37 7.94
C SER A 126 -3.16 -16.89 7.80
N ILE A 127 -4.16 -16.04 7.54
CA ILE A 127 -5.55 -16.46 7.31
C ILE A 127 -5.68 -17.50 6.18
N GLU A 128 -4.80 -17.47 5.17
CA GLU A 128 -4.78 -18.43 4.07
C GLU A 128 -4.50 -19.84 4.58
N SER A 129 -3.56 -20.00 5.51
CA SER A 129 -3.19 -21.29 6.08
C SER A 129 -4.29 -21.92 6.93
N TYR A 130 -5.17 -21.12 7.54
CA TYR A 130 -6.24 -21.60 8.42
C TYR A 130 -7.58 -21.75 7.70
N LEU A 131 -7.91 -20.85 6.77
CA LEU A 131 -9.23 -20.77 6.13
C LEU A 131 -9.18 -20.91 4.59
N GLY A 132 -8.01 -20.83 3.97
CA GLY A 132 -7.85 -20.94 2.51
C GLY A 132 -8.20 -19.66 1.73
N PHE A 133 -8.38 -18.52 2.40
CA PHE A 133 -8.63 -17.24 1.75
C PHE A 133 -7.33 -16.46 1.57
N HIS A 134 -7.11 -15.91 0.37
CA HIS A 134 -6.03 -14.95 0.14
C HIS A 134 -6.30 -13.64 0.89
N GLN A 135 -5.22 -13.03 1.38
CA GLN A 135 -5.23 -11.74 2.07
C GLN A 135 -5.63 -10.58 1.15
#